data_AF-A0A960UP52-F1
#
_entry.id   AF-A0A960UP52-F1
#
_cell.length_a   1.000
_cell.length_b   1.000
_cell.length_c   1.000
_cell.angle_alpha   90.00
_cell.angle_beta   90.00
_cell.angle_gamma   90.00
#
_symmetry.space_group_name_H-M   'P 1'
#
loop_
_entity.id
_entity.type
_entity.pdbx_description
1 polymer ?
#
loop_
_entity_poly.entity_id
_entity_poly.type
_entity_poly.pdbx_seq_one_letter_code
_entity_poly.pdbx_strand_id
1 'polypeptide(L)'
;MKGRPQRIFLLAASYYFYGVFEPYYLILILFSTAWDYLAGLAIDVRRKWEQGEAEQGFIARFPAKFYLAGSVIINLALLGYFKYTNFGIQILNDVHPLGNTMFAFPVESILLPVGISFYTFQSMSYTIDVYRGVLKA
;
A
#
# COMPACT_ATOMS: atom_id res chain seq x y z
N MET A 1 -24.59 -6.48 22.07
CA MET A 1 -24.13 -5.86 20.81
C MET A 1 -23.64 -4.43 21.06
N LYS A 2 -22.54 -4.24 21.79
CA LYS A 2 -21.81 -2.96 21.83
C LYS A 2 -20.75 -3.07 20.73
N GLY A 3 -20.79 -2.29 19.65
CA GLY A 3 -19.70 -2.46 18.67
C GLY A 3 -19.77 -1.76 17.32
N ARG A 4 -20.91 -1.21 16.89
CA ARG A 4 -20.97 -0.47 15.60
C ARG A 4 -20.59 1.01 15.73
N PRO A 5 -21.21 1.81 16.64
CA PRO A 5 -20.87 3.24 16.73
C PRO A 5 -19.44 3.46 17.24
N GLN A 6 -18.95 2.58 18.14
CA GLN A 6 -17.59 2.67 18.67
C GLN A 6 -16.52 2.46 17.58
N ARG A 7 -16.72 1.51 16.67
CA ARG A 7 -15.77 1.27 15.56
C ARG A 7 -15.75 2.43 14.57
N ILE A 8 -16.92 2.99 14.25
CA ILE A 8 -17.03 4.17 13.38
C ILE A 8 -16.36 5.37 14.05
N PHE A 9 -16.62 5.60 15.34
CA PHE A 9 -15.98 6.67 16.11
C PHE A 9 -14.46 6.50 16.16
N LEU A 10 -13.97 5.30 16.47
CA LEU A 10 -12.53 5.01 16.49
C LEU A 10 -11.90 5.21 15.11
N LEU A 11 -12.56 4.76 14.04
CA LEU A 11 -12.07 4.97 12.68
C LEU A 11 -12.03 6.45 12.33
N ALA A 12 -13.11 7.20 12.58
CA ALA A 12 -13.16 8.64 12.36
C ALA A 12 -12.09 9.38 13.17
N ALA A 13 -11.89 9.01 14.44
CA ALA A 13 -10.86 9.59 15.30
C ALA A 13 -9.44 9.30 14.78
N SER A 14 -9.17 8.08 14.33
CA SER A 14 -7.87 7.71 13.74
C SER A 14 -7.58 8.49 12.45
N TYR A 15 -8.57 8.60 11.56
CA TYR A 15 -8.44 9.39 10.32
C TYR A 15 -8.28 10.88 10.61
N TYR A 16 -9.03 11.42 11.58
CA TYR A 16 -8.89 12.80 12.01
C TYR A 16 -7.50 13.09 12.56
N PHE A 17 -7.02 12.25 13.50
CA PHE A 17 -5.70 12.40 14.09
C PHE A 17 -4.60 12.36 13.03
N TYR A 18 -4.69 11.44 12.07
CA TYR A 18 -3.73 11.35 10.98
C TYR A 18 -3.82 12.55 10.01
N GLY A 19 -5.03 13.00 9.71
CA GLY A 19 -5.28 14.14 8.82
C GLY A 19 -4.84 15.50 9.37
N VAL A 20 -4.75 15.65 10.69
CA VAL A 20 -4.23 16.87 11.33
C VAL A 20 -2.75 17.08 11.04
N PHE A 21 -1.98 16.00 10.84
CA PHE A 21 -0.56 16.11 10.46
C PHE A 21 -0.42 16.52 9.01
N GLU A 22 -0.91 15.68 8.09
CA GLU A 22 -0.86 15.95 6.66
C GLU A 22 -2.04 15.28 5.93
N PRO A 23 -3.07 16.04 5.53
CA PRO A 23 -4.29 15.49 4.95
C PRO A 23 -4.06 14.83 3.59
N TYR A 24 -3.02 15.23 2.85
CA TYR A 24 -2.68 14.63 1.56
C TYR A 24 -2.34 13.14 1.67
N TYR A 25 -1.73 12.71 2.77
CA TYR A 25 -1.34 11.30 2.98
C TYR A 25 -2.52 10.40 3.37
N LEU A 26 -3.66 10.95 3.80
CA LEU A 26 -4.88 10.17 3.96
C LEU A 26 -5.34 9.54 2.65
N ILE A 27 -5.18 10.26 1.54
CA ILE A 27 -5.53 9.77 0.20
C ILE A 27 -4.65 8.56 -0.15
N LEU A 28 -3.35 8.61 0.18
CA LEU A 28 -2.44 7.49 -0.02
C LEU A 28 -2.82 6.26 0.81
N ILE A 29 -3.15 6.46 2.09
CA ILE A 29 -3.57 5.35 2.96
C ILE A 29 -4.87 4.73 2.45
N LEU A 30 -5.85 5.56 2.07
CA LEU A 30 -7.11 5.10 1.49
C LEU A 30 -6.87 4.33 0.20
N PHE A 31 -6.04 4.85 -0.69
CA PHE A 31 -5.69 4.21 -1.94
C PHE A 31 -5.00 2.86 -1.70
N SER A 32 -3.96 2.82 -0.87
CA SER A 32 -3.23 1.59 -0.55
C SER A 32 -4.16 0.54 0.08
N THR A 33 -4.98 0.95 1.04
CA THR A 33 -5.92 0.04 1.73
C THR A 33 -6.99 -0.48 0.77
N ALA A 34 -7.56 0.38 -0.08
CA ALA A 34 -8.54 -0.02 -1.07
C ALA A 34 -7.93 -0.98 -2.09
N TRP A 35 -6.72 -0.70 -2.57
CA TRP A 35 -6.01 -1.56 -3.50
C TRP A 35 -5.74 -2.95 -2.91
N ASP A 36 -5.22 -3.01 -1.67
CA ASP A 36 -4.93 -4.26 -1.00
C ASP A 36 -6.20 -5.05 -0.66
N TYR A 37 -7.28 -4.35 -0.32
CA TYR A 37 -8.59 -4.98 -0.13
C TYR A 37 -9.12 -5.61 -1.42
N LEU A 38 -9.04 -4.89 -2.56
CA LEU A 38 -9.44 -5.41 -3.87
C LEU A 38 -8.57 -6.61 -4.30
N ALA A 39 -7.25 -6.55 -4.03
CA ALA A 39 -6.35 -7.67 -4.29
C ALA A 39 -6.72 -8.90 -3.45
N GLY A 40 -7.00 -8.70 -2.15
CA GLY A 40 -7.48 -9.76 -1.26
C GLY A 40 -8.80 -10.39 -1.73
N LEU A 41 -9.76 -9.57 -2.14
CA LEU A 41 -11.04 -10.04 -2.68
C LEU A 41 -10.84 -10.84 -3.97
N ALA A 42 -9.97 -10.38 -4.88
CA ALA A 42 -9.66 -11.08 -6.12
C ALA A 42 -9.02 -12.46 -5.86
N ILE A 43 -8.16 -12.55 -4.85
CA ILE A 43 -7.56 -13.81 -4.40
C ILE A 43 -8.63 -14.76 -3.86
N ASP A 44 -9.57 -14.28 -3.03
CA ASP A 44 -10.64 -15.10 -2.46
C ASP A 44 -11.61 -15.62 -3.53
N VAL A 45 -12.00 -14.76 -4.49
CA VAL A 45 -12.83 -15.15 -5.65
C VAL A 45 -12.14 -16.22 -6.48
N ARG A 46 -10.84 -16.05 -6.77
CA ARG A 46 -10.05 -17.03 -7.52
C ARG A 46 -9.98 -18.37 -6.79
N ARG A 47 -9.81 -18.36 -5.47
CA ARG A 47 -9.78 -19.59 -4.65
C ARG A 47 -11.11 -20.32 -4.66
N LYS A 48 -12.24 -19.61 -4.55
CA LYS A 48 -13.58 -20.20 -4.65
C LYS A 48 -13.82 -20.86 -6.01
N TRP A 49 -13.32 -20.25 -7.08
CA TRP A 49 -13.38 -20.83 -8.42
C TRP A 49 -12.56 -22.14 -8.52
N GLU A 50 -11.34 -22.17 -7.96
CA GLU A 50 -10.51 -23.40 -7.91
C GLU A 50 -11.18 -24.53 -7.11
N GLN A 51 -12.03 -24.19 -6.15
CA GLN A 51 -12.82 -25.13 -5.35
C GLN A 51 -14.15 -25.53 -6.02
N GLY A 52 -14.50 -24.97 -7.18
CA GLY A 52 -15.76 -25.23 -7.87
C GLY A 52 -16.99 -24.52 -7.26
N GLU A 53 -16.78 -23.59 -6.33
CA GLU A 53 -17.85 -22.87 -5.63
C GLU A 53 -18.29 -21.57 -6.34
N ALA A 54 -17.55 -21.14 -7.38
CA ALA A 54 -17.83 -19.91 -8.11
C ALA A 54 -17.71 -20.10 -9.63
N GLU A 55 -18.49 -19.33 -10.39
CA GLU A 55 -18.41 -19.30 -11.85
C GLU A 55 -17.12 -18.64 -12.35
N GLN A 56 -16.70 -19.01 -13.56
CA GLN A 56 -15.51 -18.44 -14.19
C GLN A 56 -15.75 -16.97 -14.60
N GLY A 57 -15.38 -16.04 -13.72
CA GLY A 57 -15.38 -14.60 -14.02
C GLY A 57 -14.03 -14.10 -14.58
N PHE A 58 -14.01 -12.84 -15.04
CA PHE A 58 -12.78 -12.16 -15.50
C PHE A 58 -11.66 -12.19 -14.44
N ILE A 59 -12.02 -12.05 -13.17
CA ILE A 59 -11.10 -12.07 -12.02
C ILE A 59 -10.50 -13.48 -11.80
N ALA A 60 -11.29 -14.54 -12.03
CA ALA A 60 -10.81 -15.91 -11.87
C ALA A 60 -9.79 -16.31 -12.95
N ARG A 61 -9.67 -15.54 -14.04
CA ARG A 61 -8.75 -15.83 -15.15
C ARG A 61 -7.28 -15.76 -14.75
N PHE A 62 -6.92 -14.83 -13.85
CA PHE A 62 -5.53 -14.64 -13.42
C PHE A 62 -5.23 -15.44 -12.14
N PRO A 63 -4.00 -15.97 -11.99
CA PRO A 63 -3.63 -16.72 -10.79
C PRO A 63 -3.60 -15.80 -9.57
N ALA A 64 -3.94 -16.34 -8.39
CA ALA A 64 -3.92 -15.59 -7.12
C ALA A 64 -2.56 -14.90 -6.86
N LYS A 65 -1.46 -15.51 -7.30
CA LYS A 65 -0.10 -14.96 -7.23
C LYS A 65 0.05 -13.62 -7.95
N PHE A 66 -0.69 -13.39 -9.04
CA PHE A 66 -0.63 -12.15 -9.79
C PHE A 66 -1.19 -10.97 -8.97
N TYR A 67 -2.34 -11.18 -8.33
CA TYR A 67 -2.96 -10.17 -7.45
C TYR A 67 -2.10 -9.87 -6.22
N LEU A 68 -1.53 -10.91 -5.60
CA LEU A 68 -0.58 -10.74 -4.50
C LEU A 68 0.65 -9.94 -4.94
N ALA A 69 1.26 -10.31 -6.08
CA ALA A 69 2.42 -9.60 -6.60
C ALA A 69 2.10 -8.14 -6.89
N GLY A 70 0.93 -7.84 -7.47
CA GLY A 70 0.47 -6.46 -7.71
C GLY A 70 0.34 -5.64 -6.43
N SER A 71 -0.28 -6.19 -5.38
CA SER A 71 -0.39 -5.54 -4.06
C SER A 71 0.98 -5.28 -3.43
N VAL A 72 1.87 -6.28 -3.43
CA VAL A 72 3.24 -6.15 -2.89
C VAL A 72 4.05 -5.12 -3.67
N ILE A 73 4.00 -5.14 -5.01
CA ILE A 73 4.72 -4.19 -5.86
C ILE A 73 4.26 -2.77 -5.58
N ILE A 74 2.95 -2.51 -5.47
CA ILE A 74 2.42 -1.17 -5.20
C ILE A 74 2.84 -0.68 -3.81
N ASN A 75 2.74 -1.53 -2.79
CA ASN A 75 3.20 -1.20 -1.44
C ASN A 75 4.70 -0.89 -1.40
N LEU A 76 5.52 -1.72 -2.04
CA LEU A 76 6.97 -1.49 -2.13
C LEU A 76 7.32 -0.27 -2.98
N ALA A 77 6.57 0.03 -4.03
CA ALA A 77 6.77 1.22 -4.85
C ALA A 77 6.45 2.50 -4.05
N LEU A 78 5.36 2.51 -3.29
CA LEU A 78 5.03 3.62 -2.38
C LEU A 78 6.12 3.79 -1.31
N LEU A 79 6.54 2.70 -0.67
CA LEU A 79 7.61 2.75 0.32
C LEU A 79 8.94 3.21 -0.28
N GLY A 80 9.29 2.69 -1.47
CA GLY A 80 10.46 3.07 -2.26
C GLY A 80 10.48 4.56 -2.56
N TYR A 81 9.38 5.07 -3.12
CA TYR A 81 9.22 6.47 -3.51
C TYR A 81 9.35 7.41 -2.32
N PHE A 82 8.60 7.21 -1.24
CA PHE A 82 8.66 8.13 -0.12
C PHE A 82 9.96 8.00 0.68
N LYS A 83 10.44 6.77 0.93
CA LYS A 83 11.56 6.54 1.84
C LYS A 83 12.94 6.72 1.21
N TYR A 84 13.09 6.36 -0.07
CA TYR A 84 14.41 6.21 -0.69
C TYR A 84 14.68 7.21 -1.82
N THR A 85 13.69 7.95 -2.32
CA THR A 85 13.91 8.91 -3.41
C THR A 85 14.94 9.98 -3.03
N ASN A 86 14.81 10.62 -1.86
CA ASN A 86 15.76 11.67 -1.43
C ASN A 86 17.19 11.11 -1.31
N PHE A 87 17.33 9.91 -0.75
CA PHE A 87 18.62 9.24 -0.64
C PHE A 87 19.20 8.86 -2.01
N GLY A 88 18.37 8.39 -2.94
CA GLY A 88 18.76 8.07 -4.30
C GLY A 88 19.23 9.31 -5.07
N ILE A 89 18.50 10.43 -4.95
CA ILE A 89 18.89 11.72 -5.55
C ILE A 89 20.22 12.21 -4.97
N GLN A 90 20.44 12.06 -3.66
CA GLN A 90 21.71 12.42 -3.02
C GLN A 90 22.88 11.61 -3.58
N ILE A 91 22.76 10.27 -3.65
CA ILE A 91 23.80 9.43 -4.25
C ILE A 91 24.09 9.83 -5.70
N LEU A 92 23.04 10.08 -6.49
CA LEU A 92 23.20 10.49 -7.88
C LEU A 92 23.93 11.83 -7.99
N ASN A 93 23.59 12.81 -7.15
CA ASN A 93 24.30 14.09 -7.10
C ASN A 93 25.76 13.92 -6.64
N ASP A 94 26.05 13.04 -5.68
CA ASP A 94 27.41 12.82 -5.16
C ASP A 94 28.33 12.11 -6.18
N VAL A 95 27.78 11.21 -7.00
CA VAL A 95 28.55 10.43 -7.98
C VAL A 95 28.65 11.15 -9.33
N HIS A 96 27.72 12.06 -9.64
CA HIS A 96 27.71 12.74 -10.93
C HIS A 96 28.71 13.91 -10.97
N PRO A 97 29.53 14.05 -12.02
CA PRO A 97 30.52 15.14 -12.13
C PRO A 97 29.91 16.56 -12.19
N LEU A 98 28.60 16.67 -12.44
CA LEU A 98 27.83 17.93 -12.37
C LEU A 98 27.16 18.17 -11.02
N GLY A 99 27.37 17.32 -10.01
CA GLY A 99 26.70 17.34 -8.70
C GLY A 99 26.78 18.64 -7.92
N ASN A 100 27.81 19.47 -8.20
CA ASN A 100 28.02 20.79 -7.60
C ASN A 100 27.70 21.96 -8.55
N THR A 101 27.02 21.70 -9.67
CA THR A 101 26.65 22.75 -10.65
C THR A 101 25.17 23.09 -10.58
N MET A 102 24.77 24.19 -11.22
CA MET A 102 23.38 24.68 -11.34
C MET A 102 22.39 23.64 -11.94
N PHE A 103 22.90 22.51 -12.44
CA PHE A 103 22.15 21.38 -13.01
C PHE A 103 21.99 20.20 -12.04
N ALA A 104 22.34 20.34 -10.75
CA ALA A 104 22.09 19.30 -9.76
C ALA A 104 20.59 18.97 -9.71
N PHE A 105 20.25 17.69 -9.56
CA PHE A 105 18.84 17.31 -9.41
C PHE A 105 18.31 17.96 -8.13
N PRO A 106 17.18 18.70 -8.19
CA PRO A 106 16.63 19.32 -7.01
C PRO A 106 16.30 18.23 -6.00
N VAL A 107 16.92 18.30 -4.83
CA VAL A 107 16.54 17.48 -3.69
C VAL A 107 15.23 18.06 -3.19
N GLU A 108 14.11 17.66 -3.80
CA GLU A 108 12.82 17.92 -3.21
C GLU A 108 12.79 17.20 -1.86
N SER A 109 12.58 17.96 -0.77
CA SER A 109 12.39 17.37 0.55
C SER A 109 11.03 16.71 0.58
N ILE A 110 10.92 15.51 0.00
CA ILE A 110 9.71 14.69 0.10
C ILE A 110 9.46 14.46 1.59
N LEU A 111 8.42 15.10 2.11
CA LEU A 111 8.00 14.92 3.48
C LEU A 111 7.52 13.47 3.64
N LEU A 112 7.99 12.80 4.68
CA LEU A 112 7.70 11.39 4.92
C LEU A 112 6.37 11.28 5.67
N PRO A 113 5.42 10.45 5.19
CA PRO A 113 4.22 10.16 5.96
C PRO A 113 4.62 9.47 7.26
N VAL A 114 4.12 9.98 8.37
CA VAL A 114 4.36 9.36 9.69
C VAL A 114 3.85 7.92 9.62
N GLY A 115 4.73 6.98 9.98
CA GLY A 115 4.39 5.56 10.03
C GLY A 115 4.30 4.84 8.68
N ILE A 116 4.84 5.39 7.58
CA ILE A 116 4.76 4.74 6.25
C ILE A 116 5.24 3.29 6.24
N SER A 117 6.41 3.03 6.83
CA SER A 117 6.92 1.67 6.90
C SER A 117 5.96 0.74 7.66
N PHE A 118 5.38 1.20 8.77
CA PHE A 118 4.50 0.39 9.59
C PHE A 118 3.21 0.01 8.85
N TYR A 119 2.49 1.00 8.29
CA TYR A 119 1.22 0.69 7.62
C TYR A 119 1.46 -0.13 6.34
N THR A 120 2.52 0.14 5.58
CA THR A 120 2.84 -0.63 4.36
C THR A 120 3.13 -2.10 4.70
N PHE A 121 3.93 -2.39 5.73
CA PHE A 121 4.19 -3.77 6.13
C PHE A 121 2.93 -4.48 6.65
N GLN A 122 2.10 -3.77 7.40
CA GLN A 122 0.85 -4.32 7.90
C GLN A 122 -0.15 -4.60 6.75
N SER A 123 -0.23 -3.72 5.77
CA SER A 123 -1.08 -3.89 4.59
C SER A 123 -0.62 -5.07 3.72
N MET A 124 0.69 -5.20 3.49
CA MET A 124 1.24 -6.37 2.80
C MET A 124 1.00 -7.68 3.57
N SER A 125 1.15 -7.65 4.90
CA SER A 125 0.86 -8.83 5.73
C SER A 125 -0.58 -9.31 5.53
N TYR A 126 -1.55 -8.39 5.51
CA TYR A 126 -2.94 -8.73 5.23
C TYR A 126 -3.10 -9.47 3.90
N THR A 127 -2.59 -8.92 2.78
CA THR A 127 -2.74 -9.57 1.47
C THR A 127 -2.04 -10.94 1.42
N ILE A 128 -0.87 -11.07 2.07
CA ILE A 128 -0.14 -12.34 2.18
C ILE A 128 -0.94 -13.37 2.98
N ASP A 129 -1.55 -12.97 4.09
CA ASP A 129 -2.34 -13.85 4.95
C ASP A 129 -3.63 -14.32 4.25
N VAL A 130 -4.26 -13.43 3.46
CA VAL A 130 -5.39 -13.80 2.57
C VAL A 130 -4.93 -14.80 1.51
N TYR A 131 -3.79 -14.56 0.85
CA TYR A 131 -3.22 -15.49 -0.12
C TYR A 131 -2.89 -16.87 0.48
N ARG A 132 -2.38 -16.91 1.72
CA ARG A 132 -2.11 -18.16 2.44
C ARG A 132 -3.38 -18.84 2.95
N GLY A 133 -4.52 -18.15 2.89
CA GLY A 133 -5.79 -18.66 3.39
C GLY A 133 -5.90 -18.67 4.91
N VAL A 134 -5.02 -17.95 5.61
CA VAL A 134 -5.08 -17.73 7.07
C VAL A 134 -6.24 -16.78 7.40
N LEU A 135 -6.47 -15.79 6.55
CA LEU A 135 -7.57 -14.84 6.63
C LEU A 135 -8.49 -14.97 5.41
N LYS A 136 -9.77 -14.64 5.61
CA LYS A 136 -10.72 -14.40 4.52
C LYS A 136 -10.79 -12.89 4.27
N ALA A 137 -10.92 -12.51 3.00
CA ALA A 137 -11.11 -11.13 2.58
C ALA A 137 -12.50 -10.59 2.99
#